data_AF-A0A7Y5KK14-F1
#
_entry.id   AF-A0A7Y5KK14-F1
#
_cell.length_a   1.000
_cell.length_b   1.000
_cell.length_c   1.000
_cell.angle_alpha   90.00
_cell.angle_beta   90.00
_cell.angle_gamma   90.00
#
_symmetry.space_group_name_H-M   'P 1'
#
loop_
_entity.id
_entity.type
_entity.pdbx_description
1 polymer ?
#
loop_
_entity_poly.entity_id
_entity_poly.type
_entity_poly.pdbx_seq_one_letter_code
_entity_poly.pdbx_strand_id
1 'polypeptide(L)'
;MMAQVEALEAAKARLEADLLAAYGALHTIQEQQIAALPEGSSRRAAALVSAERVVAEEIALATGVGAGEVGRRLTLATAPRRHRRVLAALRQGGTSLYRAVQVASETVQLSDADVATVEEAVLAPSRDGRVVGQRTFTARLTRAVASVDTRAAEERRAQARSRRGVFGRMVEDGMGCLT
;
A
#
# COMPACT_ATOMS: atom_id res chain seq x y z
N MET A 1 -11.42 23.50 18.57
CA MET A 1 -11.94 22.17 18.20
C MET A 1 -11.16 21.54 17.05
N MET A 2 -11.07 22.14 15.87
CA MET A 2 -10.31 21.55 14.73
C MET A 2 -8.82 21.28 15.03
N ALA A 3 -8.10 22.24 15.61
CA ALA A 3 -6.69 22.05 15.99
C ALA A 3 -6.47 20.89 16.98
N GLN A 4 -7.47 20.61 17.83
CA GLN A 4 -7.43 19.47 18.76
C GLN A 4 -7.62 18.16 18.02
N VAL A 5 -8.52 18.10 17.04
CA VAL A 5 -8.70 16.92 16.16
C VAL A 5 -7.42 16.64 15.38
N GLU A 6 -6.80 17.67 14.80
CA GLU A 6 -5.52 17.54 14.07
C GLU A 6 -4.40 17.00 14.98
N ALA A 7 -4.30 17.51 16.21
CA ALA A 7 -3.31 17.02 17.19
C ALA A 7 -3.55 15.56 17.59
N LEU A 8 -4.82 15.15 17.75
CA LEU A 8 -5.19 13.77 18.08
C LEU A 8 -4.92 12.81 16.90
N GLU A 9 -5.19 13.22 15.66
CA GLU A 9 -4.83 12.42 14.48
C GLU A 9 -3.30 12.25 14.35
N ALA A 10 -2.53 13.30 14.64
CA ALA A 10 -1.07 13.20 14.66
C ALA A 10 -0.57 12.28 15.80
N ALA A 11 -1.21 12.31 16.98
CA ALA A 11 -0.88 11.41 18.08
C ALA A 11 -1.24 9.95 17.75
N LYS A 12 -2.40 9.73 17.16
CA LYS A 12 -2.84 8.42 16.66
C LYS A 12 -1.86 7.86 15.63
N ALA A 13 -1.41 8.67 14.68
CA ALA A 13 -0.42 8.25 13.68
C ALA A 13 0.88 7.75 14.31
N ARG A 14 1.35 8.39 15.40
CA ARG A 14 2.55 7.94 16.13
C ARG A 14 2.32 6.59 16.82
N LEU A 15 1.18 6.42 17.49
CA LEU A 15 0.81 5.13 18.10
C LEU A 15 0.64 4.03 17.05
N GLU A 16 0.08 4.34 15.88
CA GLU A 16 -0.03 3.42 14.75
C GLU A 16 1.35 3.03 14.21
N ALA A 17 2.33 3.94 14.25
CA ALA A 17 3.71 3.62 13.89
C ALA A 17 4.35 2.63 14.87
N ASP A 18 4.13 2.83 16.18
CA ASP A 18 4.60 1.91 17.22
C ASP A 18 3.93 0.54 17.07
N LEU A 19 2.64 0.50 16.73
CA LEU A 19 1.92 -0.73 16.43
C LEU A 19 2.51 -1.47 15.23
N LEU A 20 2.86 -0.77 14.14
CA LEU A 20 3.54 -1.38 12.99
C LEU A 20 4.92 -1.94 13.38
N ALA A 21 5.67 -1.25 14.23
CA ALA A 21 6.94 -1.77 14.73
C ALA A 21 6.75 -3.07 15.52
N ALA A 22 5.70 -3.16 16.36
CA ALA A 22 5.34 -4.38 17.06
C ALA A 22 4.94 -5.52 16.10
N TYR A 23 4.20 -5.21 15.03
CA TYR A 23 3.83 -6.19 14.00
C TYR A 23 5.08 -6.76 13.31
N GLY A 24 6.01 -5.88 12.93
CA GLY A 24 7.27 -6.29 12.32
C GLY A 24 8.12 -7.15 13.26
N ALA A 25 8.20 -6.79 14.55
CA ALA A 25 8.91 -7.58 15.55
C ALA A 25 8.30 -8.98 15.73
N LEU A 26 6.97 -9.08 15.81
CA LEU A 26 6.28 -10.37 15.90
C LEU A 26 6.54 -11.23 14.66
N HIS A 27 6.50 -10.63 13.47
CA HIS A 27 6.84 -11.32 12.23
C HIS A 27 8.27 -11.90 12.26
N THR A 28 9.25 -11.09 12.66
CA THR A 28 10.65 -11.55 12.78
C THR A 28 10.81 -12.68 13.81
N ILE A 29 10.13 -12.59 14.96
CA ILE A 29 10.13 -13.67 15.95
C ILE A 29 9.56 -14.95 15.35
N GLN A 30 8.44 -14.86 14.62
CA GLN A 30 7.82 -16.01 13.97
C GLN A 30 8.75 -16.64 12.91
N GLU A 31 9.40 -15.82 12.08
CA GLU A 31 10.38 -16.31 11.10
C GLU A 31 11.54 -17.06 11.78
N GLN A 32 12.06 -16.53 12.89
CA GLN A 32 13.13 -17.17 13.67
C GLN A 32 12.67 -18.50 14.28
N GLN A 33 11.46 -18.55 14.82
CA GLN A 33 10.88 -19.79 15.37
C GLN A 33 10.71 -20.85 14.27
N ILE A 34 10.23 -20.46 13.08
CA ILE A 34 10.11 -21.36 11.93
C ILE A 34 11.48 -21.87 11.48
N ALA A 35 12.48 -20.99 11.41
CA ALA A 35 13.84 -21.35 11.02
C ALA A 35 14.50 -22.32 12.01
N ALA A 36 14.17 -22.24 13.29
CA ALA A 36 14.69 -23.12 14.34
C ALA A 36 14.08 -24.54 14.33
N LEU A 37 12.99 -24.77 13.59
CA LEU A 37 12.40 -26.11 13.47
C LEU A 37 13.33 -27.06 12.69
N PRO A 38 13.33 -28.37 13.01
CA PRO A 38 14.14 -29.35 12.28
C PRO A 38 13.85 -29.33 10.78
N GLU A 39 14.91 -29.38 9.98
CA GLU A 39 14.80 -29.53 8.52
C GLU A 39 14.02 -30.79 8.16
N GLY A 40 13.14 -30.69 7.16
CA GLY A 40 12.27 -31.80 6.73
C GLY A 40 11.04 -32.06 7.63
N SER A 41 10.87 -31.35 8.75
CA SER A 41 9.67 -31.51 9.57
C SER A 41 8.42 -30.96 8.86
N SER A 42 7.32 -31.70 8.94
CA SER A 42 6.01 -31.29 8.40
C SER A 42 5.52 -29.96 9.00
N ARG A 43 5.85 -29.71 10.27
CA ARG A 43 5.56 -28.45 10.97
C ARG A 43 6.31 -27.26 10.34
N ARG A 44 7.59 -27.43 9.97
CA ARG A 44 8.36 -26.40 9.26
C ARG A 44 7.81 -26.16 7.85
N ALA A 45 7.49 -27.23 7.12
CA ALA A 45 6.89 -27.12 5.79
C ALA A 45 5.54 -26.37 5.81
N ALA A 46 4.66 -26.66 6.77
CA ALA A 46 3.38 -25.97 6.92
C ALA A 46 3.55 -24.48 7.28
N ALA A 47 4.52 -24.16 8.15
CA ALA A 47 4.74 -22.78 8.59
C ALA A 47 5.44 -21.91 7.53
N LEU A 48 6.36 -22.48 6.74
CA LEU A 48 7.04 -21.78 5.64
C LEU A 48 6.09 -21.31 4.53
N VAL A 49 4.96 -22.00 4.35
CA VAL A 49 3.96 -21.62 3.34
C VAL A 49 3.21 -20.32 3.73
N SER A 50 3.26 -19.91 5.01
CA SER A 50 2.26 -19.00 5.56
C SER A 50 2.72 -18.16 6.77
N ALA A 51 4.00 -17.89 6.98
CA ALA A 51 4.47 -17.13 8.15
C ALA A 51 3.72 -15.80 8.34
N GLU A 52 3.59 -15.01 7.26
CA GLU A 52 2.82 -13.76 7.26
C GLU A 52 1.34 -13.97 7.62
N ARG A 53 0.72 -15.02 7.08
CA ARG A 53 -0.69 -15.32 7.35
C ARG A 53 -0.92 -15.85 8.77
N VAL A 54 0.00 -16.63 9.34
CA VAL A 54 -0.07 -17.05 10.75
C VAL A 54 -0.03 -15.83 11.65
N VAL A 55 0.94 -14.93 11.45
CA VAL A 55 1.04 -13.68 12.21
C VAL A 55 -0.21 -12.82 12.03
N ALA A 56 -0.75 -12.76 10.80
CA ALA A 56 -1.96 -12.00 10.52
C ALA A 56 -3.18 -12.54 11.28
N GLU A 57 -3.35 -13.87 11.31
CA GLU A 57 -4.44 -14.56 12.01
C GLU A 57 -4.30 -14.43 13.53
N GLU A 58 -3.09 -14.55 14.08
CA GLU A 58 -2.82 -14.39 15.52
C GLU A 58 -3.14 -12.96 16.00
N ILE A 59 -2.66 -11.94 15.29
CA ILE A 59 -2.98 -10.55 15.60
C ILE A 59 -4.48 -10.30 15.45
N ALA A 60 -5.12 -10.81 14.39
CA ALA A 60 -6.54 -10.65 14.17
C ALA A 60 -7.37 -11.23 15.32
N LEU A 61 -7.00 -12.44 15.78
CA LEU A 61 -7.63 -13.10 16.91
C LEU A 61 -7.45 -12.31 18.21
N ALA A 62 -6.24 -11.80 18.49
CA ALA A 62 -5.93 -11.08 19.72
C ALA A 62 -6.53 -9.67 19.80
N THR A 63 -6.71 -9.00 18.66
CA THR A 63 -7.10 -7.58 18.60
C THR A 63 -8.53 -7.35 18.10
N GLY A 64 -9.17 -8.35 17.49
CA GLY A 64 -10.46 -8.19 16.82
C GLY A 64 -10.39 -7.44 15.49
N VAL A 65 -9.20 -7.04 15.02
CA VAL A 65 -9.02 -6.44 13.69
C VAL A 65 -9.10 -7.52 12.62
N GLY A 66 -9.78 -7.28 11.50
CA GLY A 66 -9.90 -8.26 10.43
C GLY A 66 -8.53 -8.64 9.81
N ALA A 67 -8.33 -9.93 9.52
CA ALA A 67 -7.06 -10.46 9.00
C ALA A 67 -6.57 -9.76 7.72
N GLY A 68 -7.46 -9.33 6.83
CA GLY A 68 -7.08 -8.57 5.63
C GLY A 68 -6.52 -7.17 5.93
N GLU A 69 -7.00 -6.52 6.99
CA GLU A 69 -6.44 -5.25 7.45
C GLU A 69 -5.09 -5.45 8.15
N VAL A 70 -4.97 -6.52 8.93
CA VAL A 70 -3.68 -6.91 9.52
C VAL A 70 -2.65 -7.23 8.43
N GLY A 71 -3.02 -7.99 7.40
CA GLY A 71 -2.15 -8.31 6.27
C GLY A 71 -1.61 -7.07 5.57
N ARG A 72 -2.49 -6.10 5.26
CA ARG A 72 -2.06 -4.81 4.67
C ARG A 72 -1.06 -4.06 5.55
N ARG A 73 -1.25 -4.08 6.87
CA ARG A 73 -0.32 -3.47 7.83
C ARG A 73 0.99 -4.25 7.91
N LEU A 74 0.94 -5.58 7.87
CA LEU A 74 2.12 -6.45 7.86
C LEU A 74 2.99 -6.21 6.63
N THR A 75 2.40 -6.09 5.43
CA THR A 75 3.13 -5.72 4.20
C THR A 75 3.97 -4.45 4.39
N LEU A 76 3.44 -3.45 5.10
CA LEU A 76 4.16 -2.22 5.41
C LEU A 76 5.20 -2.43 6.53
N ALA A 77 4.87 -3.19 7.56
CA ALA A 77 5.71 -3.46 8.72
C ALA A 77 6.95 -4.32 8.40
N THR A 78 6.85 -5.25 7.45
CA THR A 78 7.91 -6.18 7.05
C THR A 78 8.82 -5.62 5.95
N ALA A 79 8.45 -4.49 5.35
CA ALA A 79 9.24 -3.79 4.32
C ALA A 79 9.76 -2.39 4.76
N PRO A 80 10.38 -2.23 5.94
CA PRO A 80 10.67 -0.91 6.51
C PRO A 80 11.69 -0.09 5.71
N ARG A 81 12.59 -0.75 4.98
CA ARG A 81 13.58 -0.07 4.12
C ARG A 81 12.95 0.49 2.85
N ARG A 82 12.04 -0.28 2.23
CA ARG A 82 11.30 0.10 1.03
C ARG A 82 10.40 1.31 1.31
N HIS A 83 9.72 1.31 2.46
CA HIS A 83 8.77 2.37 2.84
C HIS A 83 9.32 3.38 3.85
N ARG A 84 10.64 3.60 3.84
CA ARG A 84 11.33 4.37 4.88
C ARG A 84 10.79 5.79 5.07
N ARG A 85 10.39 6.49 4.00
CA ARG A 85 9.99 7.92 4.10
C ARG A 85 8.58 8.02 4.66
N VAL A 86 7.67 7.18 4.18
CA VAL A 86 6.28 7.13 4.68
C VAL A 86 6.24 6.66 6.13
N LEU A 87 7.03 5.64 6.51
CA LEU A 87 7.13 5.20 7.91
C LEU A 87 7.75 6.28 8.81
N ALA A 88 8.74 7.03 8.32
CA ALA A 88 9.28 8.17 9.06
C ALA A 88 8.22 9.27 9.26
N ALA A 89 7.47 9.61 8.21
CA ALA A 89 6.38 10.58 8.30
C ALA A 89 5.27 10.13 9.26
N LEU A 90 4.94 8.84 9.28
CA LEU A 90 3.96 8.25 10.21
C LEU A 90 4.44 8.41 11.66
N ARG A 91 5.69 8.05 11.95
CA ARG A 91 6.32 8.24 13.28
C ARG A 91 6.40 9.71 13.73
N GLN A 92 6.37 10.66 12.80
CA GLN A 92 6.35 12.08 13.10
C GLN A 92 4.92 12.64 13.22
N GLY A 93 3.89 11.86 12.88
CA GLY A 93 2.50 12.32 12.78
C GLY A 93 2.23 13.20 11.56
N GLY A 94 3.10 13.17 10.55
CA GLY A 94 2.97 13.91 9.29
C GLY A 94 2.11 13.21 8.24
N THR A 95 1.75 11.94 8.46
CA THR A 95 0.77 11.18 7.67
C THR A 95 0.02 10.20 8.56
N SER A 96 -1.13 9.70 8.10
CA SER A 96 -1.93 8.67 8.80
C SER A 96 -1.55 7.26 8.34
N LEU A 97 -1.83 6.22 9.15
CA LEU A 97 -1.65 4.83 8.73
C LEU A 97 -2.42 4.50 7.45
N TYR A 98 -3.65 5.00 7.32
CA TYR A 98 -4.49 4.81 6.13
C TYR A 98 -3.75 5.19 4.84
N ARG A 99 -3.18 6.39 4.79
CA ARG A 99 -2.37 6.88 3.67
C ARG A 99 -1.10 6.06 3.46
N ALA A 100 -0.44 5.65 4.54
CA ALA A 100 0.77 4.83 4.45
C ALA A 100 0.49 3.48 3.79
N VAL A 101 -0.58 2.79 4.22
CA VAL A 101 -1.06 1.54 3.62
C VAL A 101 -1.49 1.76 2.16
N GLN A 102 -2.11 2.90 1.86
CA GLN A 102 -2.48 3.24 0.49
C GLN A 102 -1.25 3.38 -0.42
N VAL A 103 -0.19 4.04 0.04
CA VAL A 103 1.08 4.10 -0.72
C VAL A 103 1.64 2.70 -0.94
N ALA A 104 1.73 1.87 0.10
CA ALA A 104 2.26 0.51 -0.03
C ALA A 104 1.46 -0.33 -1.05
N SER A 105 0.13 -0.21 -1.02
CA SER A 105 -0.77 -0.94 -1.92
C SER A 105 -0.62 -0.50 -3.37
N GLU A 106 -0.58 0.82 -3.62
CA GLU A 106 -0.48 1.40 -4.98
C GLU A 106 0.94 1.28 -5.57
N THR A 107 1.95 0.95 -4.76
CA THR A 107 3.35 0.83 -5.20
C THR A 107 3.89 -0.59 -5.15
N VAL A 108 3.01 -1.59 -4.93
CA VAL A 108 3.42 -3.00 -4.76
C VAL A 108 4.20 -3.56 -5.95
N GLN A 109 3.88 -3.15 -7.18
CA GLN A 109 4.54 -3.61 -8.41
C GLN A 109 5.73 -2.74 -8.85
N LEU A 110 6.05 -1.69 -8.12
CA LEU A 110 7.11 -0.74 -8.50
C LEU A 110 8.49 -1.18 -7.97
N SER A 111 9.56 -0.62 -8.54
CA SER A 111 10.90 -0.78 -7.96
C SER A 111 11.04 0.03 -6.67
N ASP A 112 12.03 -0.29 -5.83
CA ASP A 112 12.30 0.49 -4.59
C ASP A 112 12.65 1.96 -4.90
N ALA A 113 13.31 2.23 -6.03
CA ALA A 113 13.65 3.58 -6.47
C ALA A 113 12.40 4.37 -6.87
N ASP A 114 11.46 3.74 -7.57
CA ASP A 114 10.18 4.33 -7.96
C ASP A 114 9.29 4.56 -6.74
N VAL A 115 9.25 3.61 -5.79
CA VAL A 115 8.56 3.78 -4.51
C VAL A 115 9.10 5.01 -3.80
N ALA A 116 10.42 5.16 -3.67
CA ALA A 116 11.01 6.32 -3.04
C ALA A 116 10.58 7.63 -3.73
N THR A 117 10.53 7.65 -5.06
CA THR A 117 10.06 8.80 -5.86
C THR A 117 8.59 9.13 -5.58
N VAL A 118 7.73 8.11 -5.52
CA VAL A 118 6.31 8.25 -5.17
C VAL A 118 6.15 8.79 -3.74
N GLU A 119 6.89 8.25 -2.78
CA GLU A 119 6.87 8.70 -1.38
C GLU A 119 7.26 10.18 -1.26
N GLU A 120 8.26 10.63 -2.02
CA GLU A 120 8.66 12.04 -2.06
C GLU A 120 7.53 12.95 -2.53
N ALA A 121 6.87 12.57 -3.63
CA ALA A 121 5.82 13.36 -4.24
C ALA A 121 4.57 13.46 -3.34
N VAL A 122 4.17 12.37 -2.66
CA VAL A 122 2.98 12.37 -1.80
C VAL A 122 3.22 13.08 -0.47
N LEU A 123 4.44 13.00 0.07
CA LEU A 123 4.83 13.65 1.32
C LEU A 123 5.30 15.10 1.16
N ALA A 124 5.43 15.59 -0.07
CA ALA A 124 5.83 16.96 -0.34
C ALA A 124 4.99 17.96 0.50
N PRO A 125 5.59 18.99 1.12
CA PRO A 125 4.86 19.90 1.99
C PRO A 125 3.74 20.62 1.24
N SER A 126 2.71 21.03 1.98
CA SER A 126 1.76 22.03 1.50
C SER A 126 2.40 23.42 1.56
N ARG A 127 1.88 24.37 0.77
CA ARG A 127 2.39 25.75 0.73
C ARG A 127 2.33 26.45 2.10
N ASP A 128 1.35 26.08 2.90
CA ASP A 128 1.10 26.57 4.26
C ASP A 128 1.70 25.66 5.35
N GLY A 129 2.50 24.66 4.97
CA GLY A 129 3.12 23.70 5.89
C GLY A 129 2.14 22.72 6.55
N ARG A 130 0.85 22.77 6.20
CA ARG A 130 -0.18 21.88 6.76
C ARG A 130 -0.17 20.51 6.09
N VAL A 131 -0.71 19.52 6.80
CA VAL A 131 -0.98 18.19 6.22
C VAL A 131 -1.95 18.36 5.05
N VAL A 132 -1.59 17.78 3.89
CA VAL A 132 -2.45 17.87 2.70
C VAL A 132 -3.79 17.18 2.93
N GLY A 133 -4.87 17.76 2.41
CA GLY A 133 -6.19 17.13 2.40
C GLY A 133 -6.20 15.84 1.56
N GLN A 134 -7.16 14.95 1.85
CA GLN A 134 -7.20 13.61 1.24
C GLN A 134 -7.27 13.65 -0.29
N ARG A 135 -8.06 14.55 -0.86
CA ARG A 135 -8.16 14.72 -2.32
C ARG A 135 -6.81 15.06 -2.96
N THR A 136 -6.05 15.96 -2.34
CA THR A 136 -4.73 16.37 -2.81
C THR A 136 -3.72 15.23 -2.69
N PHE A 137 -3.76 14.50 -1.57
CA PHE A 137 -2.94 13.30 -1.37
C PHE A 137 -3.19 12.27 -2.48
N THR A 138 -4.44 11.86 -2.70
CA THR A 138 -4.80 10.88 -3.74
C THR A 138 -4.37 11.37 -5.12
N ALA A 139 -4.62 12.64 -5.45
CA ALA A 139 -4.21 13.21 -6.74
C ALA A 139 -2.69 13.25 -6.93
N ARG A 140 -1.91 13.39 -5.86
CA ARG A 140 -0.44 13.28 -5.92
C ARG A 140 -0.02 11.82 -6.09
N LEU A 141 -0.59 10.90 -5.33
CA LEU A 141 -0.27 9.48 -5.39
C LEU A 141 -0.53 8.91 -6.80
N THR A 142 -1.72 9.13 -7.34
CA THR A 142 -2.08 8.66 -8.69
C THR A 142 -1.15 9.24 -9.76
N ARG A 143 -0.80 10.55 -9.67
CA ARG A 143 0.11 11.18 -10.63
C ARG A 143 1.54 10.65 -10.50
N ALA A 144 2.03 10.48 -9.29
CA ALA A 144 3.38 9.99 -9.04
C ALA A 144 3.54 8.55 -9.54
N VAL A 145 2.61 7.66 -9.19
CA VAL A 145 2.59 6.27 -9.68
C VAL A 145 2.53 6.26 -11.21
N ALA A 146 1.63 7.03 -11.81
CA ALA A 146 1.51 7.08 -13.28
C ALA A 146 2.76 7.65 -13.99
N SER A 147 3.59 8.44 -13.30
CA SER A 147 4.81 9.02 -13.87
C SER A 147 5.99 8.06 -13.89
N VAL A 148 6.04 7.11 -12.94
CA VAL A 148 7.12 6.11 -12.84
C VAL A 148 6.74 4.78 -13.47
N ASP A 149 5.44 4.46 -13.50
CA ASP A 149 4.91 3.25 -14.12
C ASP A 149 4.62 3.45 -15.61
N THR A 150 5.69 3.54 -16.40
CA THR A 150 5.63 3.74 -17.86
C THR A 150 4.94 2.56 -18.56
N ARG A 151 5.17 1.33 -18.09
CA ARG A 151 4.56 0.11 -18.62
C ARG A 151 3.05 0.06 -18.36
N ALA A 152 2.57 0.28 -17.14
CA ALA A 152 1.13 0.35 -16.91
C ALA A 152 0.51 1.59 -17.55
N ALA A 153 1.28 2.66 -17.78
CA ALA A 153 0.82 3.79 -18.58
C ALA A 153 0.63 3.39 -20.05
N GLU A 154 1.49 2.56 -20.62
CA GLU A 154 1.31 1.97 -21.95
C GLU A 154 0.11 1.01 -22.01
N GLU A 155 -0.04 0.12 -21.02
CA GLU A 155 -1.19 -0.78 -20.93
C GLU A 155 -2.51 -0.02 -20.76
N ARG A 156 -2.56 1.01 -19.91
CA ARG A 156 -3.72 1.91 -19.77
C ARG A 156 -4.01 2.69 -21.06
N ARG A 157 -2.97 3.16 -21.78
CA ARG A 157 -3.13 3.80 -23.10
C ARG A 157 -3.66 2.79 -24.12
N ALA A 158 -3.17 1.56 -24.13
CA ALA A 158 -3.64 0.50 -25.02
C ALA A 158 -5.10 0.13 -24.71
N GLN A 159 -5.46 0.03 -23.43
CA GLN A 159 -6.83 -0.23 -22.99
C GLN A 159 -7.77 0.95 -23.28
N ALA A 160 -7.32 2.19 -23.14
CA ALA A 160 -8.10 3.36 -23.53
C ALA A 160 -8.29 3.46 -25.06
N ARG A 161 -7.28 3.04 -25.85
CA ARG A 161 -7.40 2.91 -27.31
C ARG A 161 -8.35 1.79 -27.71
N SER A 162 -8.28 0.63 -27.06
CA SER A 162 -9.19 -0.49 -27.35
C SER A 162 -10.64 -0.15 -27.03
N ARG A 163 -10.88 0.66 -25.99
CA ARG A 163 -12.21 1.21 -25.66
C ARG A 163 -12.70 2.32 -26.60
N ARG A 164 -11.83 2.85 -27.47
CA ARG A 164 -12.16 3.85 -28.51
C ARG A 164 -12.34 3.24 -29.90
N GLY A 165 -12.23 1.92 -30.03
CA GLY A 165 -12.55 1.23 -31.28
C GLY A 165 -14.06 1.21 -31.48
N VAL A 166 -14.57 2.09 -32.34
CA VAL A 166 -15.90 1.94 -32.94
C VAL A 166 -15.74 1.02 -34.12
N PHE A 167 -16.44 -0.11 -34.10
CA PHE A 167 -16.45 -1.08 -35.20
C PHE A 167 -17.64 -0.78 -36.10
N GLY A 168 -17.37 -0.46 -37.36
CA GLY A 168 -18.40 -0.28 -38.39
C GLY A 168 -18.62 -1.59 -39.15
N ARG A 169 -19.87 -2.05 -39.22
CA ARG A 169 -20.27 -3.15 -40.13
C ARG A 169 -21.27 -2.61 -41.15
N MET A 170 -21.02 -2.87 -42.43
CA MET A 170 -22.02 -2.66 -43.47
C MET A 170 -22.97 -3.86 -43.47
N VAL A 171 -24.27 -3.59 -43.37
CA VAL A 171 -25.34 -4.58 -43.49
C VAL A 171 -25.78 -4.63 -44.97
N GLU A 172 -26.29 -5.78 -45.40
CA GLU A 172 -26.60 -6.07 -46.81
C GLU A 172 -27.62 -5.12 -47.46
N ASP A 173 -28.35 -4.33 -46.66
CA ASP A 173 -29.30 -3.29 -47.11
C ASP A 173 -28.65 -1.93 -47.39
N GLY A 174 -27.32 -1.81 -47.24
CA GLY A 174 -26.57 -0.58 -47.45
C GLY A 174 -26.54 0.36 -46.25
N MET A 175 -27.09 -0.04 -45.09
CA MET A 175 -26.95 0.71 -43.84
C MET A 175 -25.70 0.28 -43.06
N GLY A 176 -24.98 1.27 -42.52
CA GLY A 176 -23.84 1.06 -41.62
C GLY A 176 -24.29 1.13 -40.16
N CYS A 177 -23.92 0.13 -39.36
CA CYS A 177 -24.08 0.18 -37.91
C CYS A 177 -22.72 0.40 -37.23
N LEU A 178 -22.69 1.28 -36.23
CA LEU A 178 -21.53 1.57 -35.39
C LEU A 178 -21.76 0.94 -34.00
N THR A 179 -20.81 0.15 -33.52
CA THR A 179 -20.76 -0.33 -32.12
C THR A 179 -19.44 0.01 -31.48
#